data_AF-A0A2I1IEH2-F1
#
_entry.id   AF-A0A2I1IEH2-F1
#
_cell.length_a   1.000
_cell.length_b   1.000
_cell.length_c   1.000
_cell.angle_alpha   90.00
_cell.angle_beta   90.00
_cell.angle_gamma   90.00
#
_symmetry.space_group_name_H-M   'P 1'
#
loop_
_entity.id
_entity.type
_entity.pdbx_description
1 polymer ?
#
loop_
_entity_poly.entity_id
_entity_poly.type
_entity_poly.pdbx_seq_one_letter_code
_entity_poly.pdbx_strand_id
1 'polypeptide(L)'
;MTGPLVVQSDSTILLESGHPDAAEAAAAIAPFAQLARTPEYIHTYTITPLGLWNARASGHDAESVIDTLLEYAKYPVPHDLLLEIVDLMDRFGVLVLTSSPVHGLVLESSDTALLDSLAEQPEMQGIFGTRIDPGTVEVYPSERGELKFRLLKLGHPVADHAGYVDGEAHTIDLNYHEAEPGSAGSPGSGEGAGGSSGTDEGEREGAGAEEWHLRPYQDEAVQTFMRGESGVVVLPCGAGKTIVGAATMAQVSTTTLILVTNSVSAKQWKAELLRRTSLTEDEIGEYSGAVKEIRPVTIATYQVLTTRRKGSYLHLELLDARDWGLVIYDEVHLLPAPVFRLTAGLQARRRLGLTATLVREDGREDEVFSLIGPKQFEVPWKEIEAAGYIATAHCEEVRVRLDRSTRVAYASAEGEDRYRLAATSDVKLPVVRRLVENHRDQQVLVIGQYLDQLEELGEELGAPVLTGKTGEAERERLYEAFRTGEIKVLVVSKVANFSVDLPEASVAIQVSGSFGSRQEEAQRLGRILRPKENRQAASFYTVVAAETVDEQFAAHRRRFLTEQGYSYTISSA
;
A
#
# COMPACT_ATOMS: atom_id res chain seq x y z
N MET A 1 -13.63 -30.21 19.67
CA MET A 1 -13.62 -28.90 20.35
C MET A 1 -14.42 -27.96 19.48
N THR A 2 -15.16 -27.00 20.04
CA THR A 2 -15.86 -25.99 19.23
C THR A 2 -14.83 -25.17 18.46
N GLY A 3 -15.07 -24.85 17.18
CA GLY A 3 -14.11 -24.10 16.38
C GLY A 3 -13.92 -22.64 16.85
N PRO A 4 -12.94 -21.92 16.28
CA PRO A 4 -12.55 -20.58 16.73
C PRO A 4 -13.42 -19.43 16.22
N LEU A 5 -14.39 -19.68 15.34
CA LEU A 5 -15.17 -18.65 14.65
C LEU A 5 -16.55 -18.42 15.26
N VAL A 6 -16.92 -17.16 15.50
CA VAL A 6 -18.31 -16.75 15.72
C VAL A 6 -18.80 -16.05 14.47
N VAL A 7 -19.68 -16.70 13.71
CA VAL A 7 -20.25 -16.17 12.48
C VAL A 7 -21.60 -15.51 12.77
N GLN A 8 -21.75 -14.25 12.37
CA GLN A 8 -22.94 -13.44 12.62
C GLN A 8 -23.78 -13.27 11.34
N SER A 9 -25.06 -12.95 11.49
CA SER A 9 -25.99 -12.83 10.36
C SER A 9 -25.73 -11.60 9.48
N ASP A 10 -24.93 -10.65 9.95
CA ASP A 10 -24.53 -9.46 9.22
C ASP A 10 -23.21 -9.64 8.46
N SER A 11 -22.85 -10.89 8.15
CA SER A 11 -21.61 -11.26 7.47
C SER A 11 -20.32 -11.00 8.26
N THR A 12 -20.42 -10.67 9.56
CA THR A 12 -19.26 -10.53 10.45
C THR A 12 -18.78 -11.89 10.98
N ILE A 13 -17.47 -12.12 10.96
CA ILE A 13 -16.81 -13.27 11.56
C ILE A 13 -15.88 -12.77 12.67
N LEU A 14 -16.03 -13.30 13.88
CA LEU A 14 -15.11 -13.06 14.99
C LEU A 14 -14.24 -14.29 15.20
N LEU A 15 -12.94 -14.15 15.00
CA LEU A 15 -11.94 -15.19 15.19
C LEU A 15 -11.25 -15.01 16.54
N GLU A 16 -11.29 -16.02 17.41
CA GLU A 16 -10.55 -16.03 18.67
C GLU A 16 -9.06 -16.35 18.45
N SER A 17 -8.18 -15.34 18.52
CA SER A 17 -6.75 -15.47 18.15
C SER A 17 -5.96 -16.43 19.06
N GLY A 18 -6.44 -16.68 20.28
CA GLY A 18 -5.82 -17.61 21.22
C GLY A 18 -6.21 -19.09 21.05
N HIS A 19 -7.10 -19.41 20.11
CA HIS A 19 -7.50 -20.80 19.86
C HIS A 19 -6.40 -21.57 19.09
N PRO A 20 -6.16 -22.87 19.36
CA PRO A 20 -5.15 -23.65 18.65
C PRO A 20 -5.30 -23.63 17.12
N ASP A 21 -6.55 -23.70 16.66
CA ASP A 21 -6.88 -23.73 15.22
C ASP A 21 -7.05 -22.32 14.61
N ALA A 22 -6.69 -21.24 15.34
CA ALA A 22 -6.96 -19.87 14.90
C ALA A 22 -6.23 -19.49 13.61
N ALA A 23 -4.96 -19.90 13.48
CA ALA A 23 -4.16 -19.63 12.29
C ALA A 23 -4.69 -20.39 11.07
N GLU A 24 -5.11 -21.65 11.27
CA GLU A 24 -5.70 -22.47 10.22
C GLU A 24 -7.06 -21.91 9.76
N ALA A 25 -7.93 -21.54 10.71
CA ALA A 25 -9.21 -20.92 10.42
C ALA A 25 -9.05 -19.57 9.70
N ALA A 26 -8.07 -18.75 10.10
CA ALA A 26 -7.77 -17.47 9.44
C ALA A 26 -7.37 -17.69 7.96
N ALA A 27 -6.49 -18.67 7.70
CA ALA A 27 -6.10 -19.02 6.34
C ALA A 27 -7.27 -19.57 5.52
N ALA A 28 -8.14 -20.37 6.15
CA ALA A 28 -9.29 -20.98 5.49
C ALA A 28 -10.36 -19.95 5.07
N ILE A 29 -10.60 -18.90 5.86
CA ILE A 29 -11.57 -17.84 5.52
C ILE A 29 -10.99 -16.72 4.65
N ALA A 30 -9.66 -16.60 4.55
CA ALA A 30 -8.99 -15.54 3.81
C ALA A 30 -9.44 -15.37 2.34
N PRO A 31 -9.79 -16.43 1.59
CA PRO A 31 -10.23 -16.29 0.20
C PRO A 31 -11.53 -15.48 0.03
N PHE A 32 -12.43 -15.52 1.03
CA PHE A 32 -13.77 -14.93 0.91
C PHE A 32 -14.13 -13.91 2.01
N ALA A 33 -13.33 -13.80 3.07
CA ALA A 33 -13.52 -12.84 4.14
C ALA A 33 -12.38 -11.83 4.20
N GLN A 34 -12.72 -10.57 4.47
CA GLN A 34 -11.75 -9.48 4.58
C GLN A 34 -11.48 -9.14 6.04
N LEU A 35 -10.21 -8.98 6.40
CA LEU A 35 -9.82 -8.59 7.74
C LEU A 35 -10.21 -7.13 7.99
N ALA A 36 -11.15 -6.91 8.91
CA ALA A 36 -11.62 -5.59 9.28
C ALA A 36 -10.83 -5.01 10.47
N ARG A 37 -10.51 -5.82 11.50
CA ARG A 37 -9.82 -5.38 12.72
C ARG A 37 -8.98 -6.49 13.34
N THR A 38 -7.82 -6.14 13.93
CA THR A 38 -6.92 -7.10 14.63
C THR A 38 -6.64 -6.80 16.13
N PRO A 39 -7.68 -6.64 16.98
CA PRO A 39 -7.50 -6.61 18.44
C PRO A 39 -6.67 -7.79 18.96
N GLU A 40 -6.08 -7.65 20.14
CA GLU A 40 -5.18 -8.64 20.74
C GLU A 40 -5.77 -10.07 20.82
N TYR A 41 -7.05 -10.20 21.15
CA TYR A 41 -7.70 -11.49 21.46
C TYR A 41 -8.74 -11.95 20.43
N ILE A 42 -9.28 -11.02 19.63
CA ILE A 42 -10.34 -11.30 18.67
C ILE A 42 -10.01 -10.55 17.39
N HIS A 43 -9.87 -11.26 16.28
CA HIS A 43 -9.79 -10.67 14.96
C HIS A 43 -11.19 -10.61 14.35
N THR A 44 -11.53 -9.50 13.71
CA THR A 44 -12.83 -9.32 13.04
C THR A 44 -12.61 -9.38 11.55
N TYR A 45 -13.33 -10.29 10.88
CA TYR A 45 -13.41 -10.37 9.43
C TYR A 45 -14.84 -10.08 8.98
N THR A 46 -15.00 -9.70 7.72
CA THR A 46 -16.30 -9.47 7.09
C THR A 46 -16.35 -10.20 5.77
N ILE A 47 -17.38 -11.03 5.57
CA ILE A 47 -17.70 -11.61 4.27
C ILE A 47 -18.28 -10.49 3.41
N THR A 48 -17.74 -10.31 2.22
CA THR A 48 -18.24 -9.30 1.27
C THR A 48 -18.67 -9.97 -0.03
N PRO A 49 -19.66 -9.43 -0.76
CA PRO A 49 -20.04 -9.96 -2.07
C PRO A 49 -18.85 -10.11 -3.01
N LEU A 50 -17.98 -9.10 -3.02
CA LEU A 50 -16.74 -9.14 -3.78
C LEU A 50 -15.80 -10.25 -3.31
N GLY A 51 -15.62 -10.44 -1.99
CA GLY A 51 -14.82 -11.54 -1.45
C GLY A 51 -15.31 -12.90 -1.93
N LEU A 52 -16.63 -13.13 -1.88
CA LEU A 52 -17.25 -14.37 -2.36
C LEU A 52 -17.05 -14.58 -3.87
N TRP A 53 -17.23 -13.54 -4.69
CA TRP A 53 -16.98 -13.63 -6.13
C TRP A 53 -15.51 -13.88 -6.46
N ASN A 54 -14.59 -13.30 -5.69
CA ASN A 54 -13.15 -13.53 -5.87
C ASN A 54 -12.76 -14.96 -5.49
N ALA A 55 -13.32 -15.49 -4.41
CA ALA A 55 -13.18 -16.89 -4.05
C ALA A 55 -13.69 -17.79 -5.18
N ARG A 56 -14.84 -17.45 -5.77
CA ARG A 56 -15.41 -18.17 -6.92
C ARG A 56 -14.52 -18.14 -8.16
N ALA A 57 -13.95 -16.98 -8.48
CA ALA A 57 -12.99 -16.82 -9.57
C ALA A 57 -11.70 -17.64 -9.34
N SER A 58 -11.30 -17.80 -8.07
CA SER A 58 -10.12 -18.56 -7.67
C SER A 58 -10.37 -20.07 -7.52
N GLY A 59 -11.59 -20.53 -7.82
CA GLY A 59 -11.94 -21.96 -7.85
C GLY A 59 -12.70 -22.48 -6.64
N HIS A 60 -13.04 -21.65 -5.65
CA HIS A 60 -13.87 -22.05 -4.51
C HIS A 60 -15.36 -21.99 -4.87
N ASP A 61 -16.13 -23.03 -4.59
CA ASP A 61 -17.58 -23.02 -4.73
C ASP A 61 -18.28 -22.65 -3.41
N ALA A 62 -19.60 -22.38 -3.48
CA ALA A 62 -20.37 -22.02 -2.29
C ALA A 62 -20.37 -23.13 -1.23
N GLU A 63 -20.33 -24.40 -1.66
CA GLU A 63 -20.26 -25.55 -0.75
C GLU A 63 -18.96 -25.51 0.08
N SER A 64 -17.81 -25.34 -0.56
CA SER A 64 -16.51 -25.25 0.14
C SER A 64 -16.43 -24.07 1.12
N VAL A 65 -17.01 -22.92 0.78
CA VAL A 65 -17.09 -21.75 1.67
C VAL A 65 -17.97 -22.04 2.87
N ILE A 66 -19.13 -22.66 2.65
CA ILE A 66 -20.08 -23.03 3.71
C ILE A 66 -19.46 -24.09 4.63
N ASP A 67 -18.84 -25.12 4.07
CA ASP A 67 -18.17 -26.17 4.83
C ASP A 67 -17.06 -25.60 5.72
N THR A 68 -16.27 -24.68 5.19
CA THR A 68 -15.24 -23.96 5.97
C THR A 68 -15.87 -23.22 7.16
N LEU A 69 -16.96 -22.48 6.94
CA LEU A 69 -17.64 -21.76 8.02
C LEU A 69 -18.22 -22.72 9.07
N LEU A 70 -18.80 -23.84 8.65
CA LEU A 70 -19.38 -24.84 9.54
C LEU A 70 -18.32 -25.62 10.33
N GLU A 71 -17.18 -25.93 9.71
CA GLU A 71 -16.06 -26.65 10.31
C GLU A 71 -15.45 -25.85 11.47
N TYR A 72 -15.16 -24.57 11.24
CA TYR A 72 -14.51 -23.71 12.22
C TYR A 72 -15.50 -22.93 13.12
N ALA A 73 -16.80 -23.15 12.95
CA ALA A 73 -17.82 -22.48 13.75
C ALA A 73 -17.82 -22.93 15.23
N LYS A 74 -17.82 -21.94 16.12
CA LYS A 74 -18.05 -22.09 17.55
C LYS A 74 -19.53 -22.31 17.88
N TYR A 75 -20.40 -21.64 17.11
CA TYR A 75 -21.86 -21.67 17.23
C TYR A 75 -22.49 -21.91 15.86
N PRO A 76 -23.74 -22.44 15.79
CA PRO A 76 -24.42 -22.65 14.51
C PRO A 76 -24.41 -21.39 13.64
N VAL A 77 -23.97 -21.54 12.39
CA VAL A 77 -23.95 -20.44 11.42
C VAL A 77 -25.39 -20.05 11.07
N PRO A 78 -25.73 -18.74 11.03
CA PRO A 78 -27.07 -18.29 10.66
C PRO A 78 -27.49 -18.79 9.28
N HIS A 79 -28.68 -19.40 9.18
CA HIS A 79 -29.15 -20.00 7.93
C HIS A 79 -29.33 -18.98 6.79
N ASP A 80 -29.82 -17.78 7.11
CA ASP A 80 -30.03 -16.72 6.12
C ASP A 80 -28.71 -16.30 5.45
N LEU A 81 -27.61 -16.26 6.21
CA LEU A 81 -26.28 -15.99 5.66
C LEU A 81 -25.81 -17.09 4.72
N LEU A 82 -26.06 -18.36 5.04
CA LEU A 82 -25.70 -19.48 4.16
C LEU A 82 -26.44 -19.39 2.81
N LEU A 83 -27.73 -19.03 2.85
CA LEU A 83 -28.52 -18.81 1.63
C LEU A 83 -28.01 -17.62 0.81
N GLU A 84 -27.64 -16.53 1.49
CA GLU A 84 -27.07 -15.35 0.84
C GLU A 84 -25.72 -15.65 0.16
N ILE A 85 -24.86 -16.46 0.79
CA ILE A 85 -23.58 -16.88 0.20
C ILE A 85 -23.81 -17.63 -1.11
N VAL A 86 -24.75 -18.59 -1.13
CA VAL A 86 -25.09 -19.35 -2.36
C VAL A 86 -25.60 -18.40 -3.43
N ASP A 87 -26.59 -17.56 -3.12
CA ASP A 87 -27.19 -16.63 -4.09
C ASP A 87 -26.15 -15.65 -4.66
N LEU A 88 -25.23 -15.15 -3.84
CA LEU A 88 -24.17 -14.27 -4.31
C LEU A 88 -23.19 -15.02 -5.22
N MET A 89 -22.68 -16.17 -4.78
CA MET A 89 -21.65 -16.91 -5.54
C MET A 89 -22.18 -17.47 -6.86
N ASP A 90 -23.46 -17.85 -6.93
CA ASP A 90 -24.11 -18.34 -8.16
C ASP A 90 -24.23 -17.28 -9.26
N ARG A 91 -24.15 -15.99 -8.90
CA ARG A 91 -24.12 -14.89 -9.88
C ARG A 91 -22.81 -14.83 -10.67
N PHE A 92 -21.72 -15.38 -10.13
CA PHE A 92 -20.43 -15.36 -10.81
C PHE A 92 -20.34 -16.49 -11.85
N GLY A 93 -19.89 -16.13 -13.06
CA GLY A 93 -19.84 -17.05 -14.20
C GLY A 93 -21.13 -17.12 -15.01
N VAL A 94 -22.20 -16.43 -14.59
CA VAL A 94 -23.39 -16.20 -15.44
C VAL A 94 -23.00 -15.32 -16.62
N LEU A 95 -22.21 -14.28 -16.37
CA LEU A 95 -21.64 -13.39 -17.38
C LEU A 95 -20.16 -13.72 -17.59
N VAL A 96 -19.77 -14.01 -18.82
CA VAL A 96 -18.40 -14.41 -19.18
C VAL A 96 -17.89 -13.54 -20.33
N LEU A 97 -16.75 -12.90 -20.13
CA LEU A 97 -16.03 -12.22 -21.21
C LEU A 97 -15.07 -13.21 -21.88
N THR A 98 -15.16 -13.34 -23.21
CA THR A 98 -14.30 -14.22 -24.00
C THR A 98 -13.73 -13.48 -25.21
N SER A 99 -12.61 -13.97 -25.73
CA SER A 99 -12.03 -13.49 -26.99
C SER A 99 -12.50 -14.40 -28.13
N SER A 100 -13.42 -13.89 -28.95
CA SER A 100 -13.91 -14.55 -30.16
C SER A 100 -12.96 -14.30 -31.34
N PRO A 101 -12.51 -15.35 -32.05
CA PRO A 101 -11.69 -15.19 -33.25
C PRO A 101 -12.35 -14.38 -34.38
N VAL A 102 -13.68 -14.28 -34.37
CA VAL A 102 -14.47 -13.63 -35.43
C VAL A 102 -15.00 -12.27 -34.98
N HIS A 103 -15.44 -12.16 -33.73
CA HIS A 103 -16.13 -10.97 -33.22
C HIS A 103 -15.29 -10.15 -32.23
N GLY A 104 -14.04 -10.52 -31.99
CA GLY A 104 -13.20 -9.84 -31.00
C GLY A 104 -13.70 -10.12 -29.58
N LEU A 105 -13.75 -9.10 -28.72
CA LEU A 105 -14.19 -9.26 -27.34
C LEU A 105 -15.72 -9.35 -27.26
N VAL A 106 -16.23 -10.40 -26.63
CA VAL A 106 -17.68 -10.62 -26.48
C VAL A 106 -18.03 -10.93 -25.03
N LEU A 107 -19.22 -10.49 -24.60
CA LEU A 107 -19.83 -10.89 -23.34
C LEU A 107 -20.89 -11.95 -23.64
N GLU A 108 -20.70 -13.13 -23.07
CA GLU A 108 -21.61 -14.28 -23.11
C GLU A 108 -22.37 -14.35 -21.79
N SER A 109 -23.66 -14.68 -21.85
CA SER A 109 -24.50 -14.92 -20.68
C SER A 109 -25.18 -16.27 -20.76
N SER A 110 -25.09 -17.08 -19.69
CA SER A 110 -25.91 -18.28 -19.55
C SER A 110 -27.39 -17.97 -19.26
N ASP A 111 -27.68 -16.74 -18.84
CA ASP A 111 -29.03 -16.22 -18.64
C ASP A 111 -29.31 -15.10 -19.66
N THR A 112 -30.06 -15.43 -20.70
CA THR A 112 -30.41 -14.48 -21.77
C THR A 112 -31.31 -13.36 -21.27
N ALA A 113 -32.21 -13.65 -20.31
CA ALA A 113 -33.13 -12.67 -19.76
C ALA A 113 -32.39 -11.64 -18.90
N LEU A 114 -31.39 -12.08 -18.14
CA LEU A 114 -30.48 -11.18 -17.44
C LEU A 114 -29.76 -10.26 -18.43
N LEU A 115 -29.18 -10.80 -19.51
CA LEU A 115 -28.44 -10.00 -20.48
C LEU A 115 -29.34 -8.95 -21.17
N ASP A 116 -30.59 -9.28 -21.46
CA ASP A 116 -31.59 -8.33 -21.98
C ASP A 116 -31.91 -7.24 -20.96
N SER A 117 -32.15 -7.62 -19.71
CA SER A 117 -32.42 -6.67 -18.63
C SER A 117 -31.25 -5.71 -18.39
N LEU A 118 -30.00 -6.19 -18.51
CA LEU A 118 -28.79 -5.39 -18.36
C LEU A 118 -28.60 -4.44 -19.54
N ALA A 119 -28.94 -4.85 -20.76
CA ALA A 119 -28.87 -4.00 -21.95
C ALA A 119 -29.84 -2.81 -21.88
N GLU A 120 -30.94 -2.94 -21.14
CA GLU A 120 -31.90 -1.85 -20.91
C GLU A 120 -31.51 -0.89 -19.78
N GLN A 121 -30.52 -1.25 -18.94
CA GLN A 121 -30.11 -0.40 -17.83
C GLN A 121 -29.48 0.92 -18.35
N PRO A 122 -29.89 2.08 -17.81
CA PRO A 122 -29.29 3.37 -18.16
C PRO A 122 -27.76 3.38 -17.98
N GLU A 123 -27.27 2.70 -16.95
CA GLU A 123 -25.86 2.54 -16.65
C GLU A 123 -25.13 1.78 -17.77
N MET A 124 -25.77 0.92 -18.54
CA MET A 124 -25.10 0.09 -19.55
C MET A 124 -25.11 0.70 -20.95
N GLN A 125 -25.73 1.88 -21.12
CA GLN A 125 -25.81 2.55 -22.41
C GLN A 125 -24.41 2.88 -22.98
N GLY A 126 -24.21 2.50 -24.24
CA GLY A 126 -22.98 2.76 -24.99
C GLY A 126 -21.83 1.78 -24.73
N ILE A 127 -21.96 0.86 -23.78
CA ILE A 127 -20.95 -0.17 -23.52
C ILE A 127 -21.10 -1.35 -24.48
N PHE A 128 -22.34 -1.82 -24.66
CA PHE A 128 -22.64 -2.94 -25.54
C PHE A 128 -22.61 -2.52 -27.01
N GLY A 129 -21.93 -3.33 -27.81
CA GLY A 129 -21.90 -3.23 -29.26
C GLY A 129 -23.05 -3.99 -29.90
N THR A 130 -22.78 -4.65 -31.02
CA THR A 130 -23.81 -5.40 -31.76
C THR A 130 -24.21 -6.65 -31.00
N ARG A 131 -25.52 -6.92 -30.90
CA ARG A 131 -26.01 -8.22 -30.39
C ARG A 131 -25.73 -9.29 -31.43
N ILE A 132 -24.97 -10.32 -31.06
CA ILE A 132 -24.58 -11.42 -31.95
C ILE A 132 -25.68 -12.47 -31.97
N ASP A 133 -26.16 -12.85 -30.79
CA ASP A 133 -27.25 -13.80 -30.58
C ASP A 133 -27.93 -13.57 -29.21
N PRO A 134 -28.98 -14.33 -28.82
CA PRO A 134 -29.68 -14.11 -27.55
C PRO A 134 -28.81 -14.22 -26.29
N GLY A 135 -27.68 -14.92 -26.32
CA GLY A 135 -26.76 -15.05 -25.19
C GLY A 135 -25.50 -14.20 -25.30
N THR A 136 -25.23 -13.58 -26.45
CA THR A 136 -23.92 -12.97 -26.72
C THR A 136 -24.01 -11.57 -27.31
N VAL A 137 -23.25 -10.64 -26.74
CA VAL A 137 -23.13 -9.26 -27.21
C VAL A 137 -21.68 -8.86 -27.39
N GLU A 138 -21.40 -8.10 -28.45
CA GLU A 138 -20.06 -7.54 -28.68
C GLU A 138 -19.73 -6.49 -27.61
N VAL A 139 -18.47 -6.45 -27.21
CA VAL A 139 -17.94 -5.44 -26.27
C VAL A 139 -16.70 -4.83 -26.88
N TYR A 140 -16.64 -3.50 -26.91
CA TYR A 140 -15.42 -2.83 -27.37
C TYR A 140 -14.28 -3.08 -26.36
N PRO A 141 -13.07 -3.47 -26.79
CA PRO A 141 -11.95 -3.72 -25.88
C PRO A 141 -11.62 -2.57 -24.92
N SER A 142 -11.83 -1.32 -25.36
CA SER A 142 -11.67 -0.11 -24.52
C SER A 142 -12.69 0.00 -23.39
N GLU A 143 -13.86 -0.63 -23.53
CA GLU A 143 -14.96 -0.60 -22.58
C GLU A 143 -14.93 -1.79 -21.60
N ARG A 144 -14.03 -2.77 -21.80
CA ARG A 144 -13.91 -4.00 -20.97
C ARG A 144 -13.91 -3.71 -19.47
N GLY A 145 -13.16 -2.69 -19.03
CA GLY A 145 -13.09 -2.32 -17.61
C GLY A 145 -14.31 -1.59 -17.09
N GLU A 146 -14.84 -0.65 -17.88
CA GLU A 146 -16.06 0.08 -17.52
C GLU A 146 -17.27 -0.86 -17.47
N LEU A 147 -17.33 -1.82 -18.39
CA LEU A 147 -18.30 -2.91 -18.39
C LEU A 147 -18.26 -3.69 -17.08
N LYS A 148 -17.08 -4.19 -16.70
CA LYS A 148 -16.90 -4.91 -15.42
C LYS A 148 -17.31 -4.06 -14.24
N PHE A 149 -16.95 -2.78 -14.23
CA PHE A 149 -17.28 -1.87 -13.14
C PHE A 149 -18.77 -1.69 -12.96
N ARG A 150 -19.47 -1.38 -14.05
CA ARG A 150 -20.91 -1.11 -14.01
C ARG A 150 -21.68 -2.38 -13.68
N LEU A 151 -21.29 -3.52 -14.24
CA LEU A 151 -21.89 -4.81 -13.92
C LEU A 151 -21.64 -5.23 -12.46
N LEU A 152 -20.44 -4.99 -11.92
CA LEU A 152 -20.15 -5.20 -10.50
C LEU A 152 -21.06 -4.34 -9.60
N LYS A 153 -21.24 -3.05 -9.94
CA LYS A 153 -22.16 -2.15 -9.21
C LYS A 153 -23.62 -2.57 -9.29
N LEU A 154 -24.02 -3.19 -10.39
CA LEU A 154 -25.35 -3.78 -10.56
C LEU A 154 -25.49 -5.15 -9.87
N GLY A 155 -24.43 -5.67 -9.25
CA GLY A 155 -24.46 -6.95 -8.53
C GLY A 155 -24.29 -8.18 -9.40
N HIS A 156 -23.75 -8.01 -10.62
CA HIS A 156 -23.54 -9.07 -11.60
C HIS A 156 -22.06 -9.11 -12.02
N PRO A 157 -21.19 -9.80 -11.27
CA PRO A 157 -19.77 -9.86 -11.60
C PRO A 157 -19.55 -10.61 -12.92
N VAL A 158 -18.49 -10.24 -13.63
CA VAL A 158 -18.13 -10.87 -14.92
C VAL A 158 -16.90 -11.75 -14.73
N ALA A 159 -17.00 -13.02 -15.12
CA ALA A 159 -15.86 -13.91 -15.26
C ALA A 159 -15.10 -13.54 -16.54
N ASP A 160 -13.82 -13.22 -16.45
CA ASP A 160 -13.06 -12.76 -17.61
C ASP A 160 -12.04 -13.78 -18.08
N HIS A 161 -12.38 -14.43 -19.18
CA HIS A 161 -11.56 -15.45 -19.85
C HIS A 161 -11.00 -14.96 -21.19
N ALA A 162 -11.14 -13.67 -21.51
CA ALA A 162 -10.65 -13.11 -22.77
C ALA A 162 -9.11 -13.01 -22.83
N GLY A 163 -8.41 -13.38 -21.76
CA GLY A 163 -6.95 -13.28 -21.61
C GLY A 163 -6.47 -11.83 -21.48
N TYR A 164 -5.18 -11.66 -21.20
CA TYR A 164 -4.50 -10.36 -21.24
C TYR A 164 -3.62 -10.26 -22.48
N VAL A 165 -3.38 -9.03 -22.93
CA VAL A 165 -2.32 -8.76 -23.91
C VAL A 165 -1.00 -8.99 -23.18
N ASP A 166 -0.19 -9.94 -23.67
CA ASP A 166 1.11 -10.26 -23.05
C ASP A 166 2.07 -9.07 -23.07
N GLY A 167 1.87 -8.11 -23.99
CA GLY A 167 2.72 -6.94 -24.15
C GLY A 167 4.04 -7.26 -24.82
N GLU A 168 4.86 -6.23 -25.01
CA GLU A 168 6.22 -6.37 -25.54
C GLU A 168 7.11 -7.08 -24.50
N ALA A 169 7.72 -8.20 -24.89
CA ALA A 169 8.66 -8.94 -24.04
C ALA A 169 9.89 -8.10 -23.70
N HIS A 170 10.31 -8.16 -22.45
CA HIS A 170 11.48 -7.44 -21.95
C HIS A 170 12.06 -8.21 -20.76
N THR A 171 13.23 -8.82 -20.95
CA THR A 171 13.86 -9.67 -19.94
C THR A 171 14.27 -8.86 -18.71
N ILE A 172 13.78 -9.28 -17.55
CA ILE A 172 14.11 -8.69 -16.26
C ILE A 172 14.44 -9.85 -15.32
N ASP A 173 15.65 -9.87 -14.77
CA ASP A 173 16.07 -10.85 -13.77
C ASP A 173 16.24 -10.17 -12.41
N LEU A 174 16.05 -10.91 -11.31
CA LEU A 174 16.39 -10.43 -9.97
C LEU A 174 17.88 -10.63 -9.69
N ASN A 175 18.54 -9.59 -9.20
CA ASN A 175 19.93 -9.64 -8.75
C ASN A 175 19.96 -9.98 -7.27
N TYR A 176 20.31 -11.21 -6.89
CA TYR A 176 20.37 -11.65 -5.48
C TYR A 176 21.68 -11.29 -4.75
N HIS A 177 22.68 -10.75 -5.46
CA HIS A 177 23.93 -10.31 -4.87
C HIS A 177 23.88 -8.81 -4.55
N GLU A 178 24.17 -8.40 -3.31
CA GLU A 178 24.34 -6.98 -3.00
C GLU A 178 25.61 -6.43 -3.67
N ALA A 179 25.45 -5.53 -4.64
CA ALA A 179 26.58 -4.78 -5.18
C ALA A 179 27.09 -3.80 -4.11
N GLU A 180 28.38 -3.89 -3.77
CA GLU A 180 29.02 -2.88 -2.92
C GLU A 180 28.86 -1.48 -3.55
N PRO A 181 28.43 -0.47 -2.79
CA PRO A 181 28.33 0.89 -3.30
C PRO A 181 29.75 1.46 -3.52
N GLY A 182 30.29 1.36 -4.74
CA GLY A 182 31.57 2.02 -5.04
C GLY A 182 32.39 1.60 -6.26
N SER A 183 32.05 0.55 -7.01
CA SER A 183 32.85 0.18 -8.19
C SER A 183 32.33 0.82 -9.49
N ALA A 184 32.48 2.14 -9.60
CA ALA A 184 32.44 2.80 -10.91
C ALA A 184 33.63 2.32 -11.75
N GLY A 185 33.41 1.27 -12.55
CA GLY A 185 34.39 0.74 -13.49
C GLY A 185 34.71 1.76 -14.57
N SER A 186 35.92 2.31 -14.52
CA SER A 186 36.49 3.10 -15.62
C SER A 186 36.65 2.23 -16.87
N PRO A 187 36.34 2.73 -18.08
CA PRO A 187 36.62 2.01 -19.32
C PRO A 187 38.12 2.13 -19.64
N GLY A 188 38.89 1.09 -19.31
CA GLY A 188 40.29 0.94 -19.68
C GLY A 188 40.44 0.20 -21.00
N SER A 189 40.90 0.92 -22.02
CA SER A 189 41.31 0.45 -23.33
C SER A 189 42.61 -0.37 -23.30
N GLY A 190 42.80 -1.27 -24.27
CA GLY A 190 44.13 -1.71 -24.71
C GLY A 190 44.30 -3.21 -24.99
N GLU A 191 44.43 -3.55 -26.27
CA GLU A 191 44.89 -4.85 -26.79
C GLU A 191 46.31 -5.23 -26.33
N GLY A 192 46.61 -6.54 -26.23
CA GLY A 192 47.99 -7.04 -26.14
C GLY A 192 48.10 -8.54 -25.83
N ALA A 193 48.70 -9.30 -26.74
CA ALA A 193 48.80 -10.76 -26.74
C ALA A 193 49.89 -11.36 -25.85
N GLY A 194 49.67 -12.60 -25.41
CA GLY A 194 50.68 -13.67 -25.31
C GLY A 194 51.43 -13.87 -23.97
N GLY A 195 51.46 -15.12 -23.48
CA GLY A 195 52.49 -15.60 -22.55
C GLY A 195 51.99 -16.49 -21.42
N SER A 196 52.49 -17.73 -21.36
CA SER A 196 52.17 -18.77 -20.40
C SER A 196 52.84 -18.62 -19.02
N SER A 197 52.25 -19.35 -18.05
CA SER A 197 52.84 -19.99 -16.85
C SER A 197 53.27 -19.09 -15.68
N GLY A 198 52.73 -19.40 -14.49
CA GLY A 198 53.25 -18.95 -13.21
C GLY A 198 52.24 -19.08 -12.08
N THR A 199 52.38 -20.13 -11.28
CA THR A 199 51.73 -20.44 -10.01
C THR A 199 51.81 -19.31 -8.98
N ASP A 200 50.68 -18.86 -8.44
CA ASP A 200 50.43 -18.58 -7.00
C ASP A 200 49.03 -17.94 -6.86
N GLU A 201 47.98 -18.77 -6.75
CA GLU A 201 46.68 -18.29 -6.30
C GLU A 201 46.59 -18.55 -4.79
N GLY A 202 47.12 -17.59 -4.03
CA GLY A 202 46.74 -17.42 -2.65
C GLY A 202 45.26 -17.03 -2.62
N GLU A 203 44.45 -17.93 -2.09
CA GLU A 203 43.04 -17.74 -1.73
C GLU A 203 42.90 -16.45 -0.93
N ARG A 204 42.56 -15.35 -1.61
CA ARG A 204 41.94 -14.20 -0.96
C ARG A 204 40.47 -14.55 -0.87
N GLU A 205 40.09 -15.07 0.29
CA GLU A 205 38.70 -15.13 0.74
C GLU A 205 38.11 -13.72 0.59
N GLY A 206 37.37 -13.50 -0.50
CA GLY A 206 36.51 -12.34 -0.64
C GLY A 206 35.44 -12.43 0.42
N ALA A 207 35.38 -11.42 1.29
CA ALA A 207 34.29 -11.26 2.25
C ALA A 207 32.96 -11.38 1.48
N GLY A 208 32.16 -12.38 1.84
CA GLY A 208 30.95 -12.74 1.11
C GLY A 208 29.99 -11.56 1.01
N ALA A 209 29.67 -11.14 -0.21
CA ALA A 209 28.51 -10.30 -0.45
C ALA A 209 27.28 -11.07 0.10
N GLU A 210 26.57 -10.50 1.07
CA GLU A 210 25.37 -11.15 1.61
C GLU A 210 24.35 -11.31 0.47
N GLU A 211 24.01 -12.57 0.18
CA GLU A 211 22.99 -12.92 -0.80
C GLU A 211 21.62 -12.64 -0.17
N TRP A 212 20.82 -11.79 -0.81
CA TRP A 212 19.45 -11.53 -0.36
C TRP A 212 18.49 -12.45 -1.12
N HIS A 213 17.36 -12.79 -0.49
CA HIS A 213 16.30 -13.57 -1.14
C HIS A 213 14.93 -12.98 -0.81
N LEU A 214 13.94 -13.33 -1.63
CA LEU A 214 12.54 -13.02 -1.31
C LEU A 214 12.14 -13.70 -0.01
N ARG A 215 11.42 -12.96 0.84
CA ARG A 215 10.83 -13.52 2.05
C ARG A 215 9.68 -14.46 1.65
N PRO A 216 9.33 -15.49 2.44
CA PRO A 216 8.30 -16.46 2.08
C PRO A 216 6.96 -15.82 1.67
N TYR A 217 6.49 -14.83 2.44
CA TYR A 217 5.25 -14.13 2.12
C TYR A 217 5.35 -13.25 0.87
N GLN A 218 6.55 -12.80 0.48
CA GLN A 218 6.76 -12.04 -0.75
C GLN A 218 6.68 -12.96 -1.96
N ASP A 219 7.29 -14.15 -1.89
CA ASP A 219 7.16 -15.16 -2.94
C ASP A 219 5.71 -15.61 -3.10
N GLU A 220 5.03 -15.91 -1.99
CA GLU A 220 3.61 -16.27 -2.01
C GLU A 220 2.71 -15.18 -2.64
N ALA A 221 2.99 -13.91 -2.36
CA ALA A 221 2.30 -12.78 -2.98
C ALA A 221 2.47 -12.78 -4.51
N VAL A 222 3.70 -13.01 -4.99
CA VAL A 222 4.01 -13.05 -6.42
C VAL A 222 3.35 -14.26 -7.09
N GLN A 223 3.47 -15.46 -6.51
CA GLN A 223 2.86 -16.68 -7.06
C GLN A 223 1.33 -16.58 -7.13
N THR A 224 0.71 -15.95 -6.12
CA THR A 224 -0.74 -15.72 -6.11
C THR A 224 -1.15 -14.72 -7.19
N PHE A 225 -0.40 -13.64 -7.35
CA PHE A 225 -0.60 -12.72 -8.46
C PHE A 225 -0.46 -13.41 -9.84
N MET A 226 0.56 -14.26 -10.04
CA MET A 226 0.77 -14.95 -11.32
C MET A 226 -0.38 -15.89 -11.68
N ARG A 227 -1.07 -16.47 -10.69
CA ARG A 227 -2.29 -17.27 -10.92
C ARG A 227 -3.52 -16.42 -11.28
N GLY A 228 -3.64 -15.24 -10.67
CA GLY A 228 -4.77 -14.34 -10.87
C GLY A 228 -4.62 -13.35 -12.04
N GLU A 229 -3.38 -13.14 -12.52
CA GLU A 229 -2.93 -12.23 -13.58
C GLU A 229 -3.24 -10.73 -13.37
N SER A 230 -4.19 -10.37 -12.50
CA SER A 230 -4.48 -9.01 -12.05
C SER A 230 -5.10 -9.01 -10.65
N GLY A 231 -4.75 -8.01 -9.86
CA GLY A 231 -5.32 -7.81 -8.53
C GLY A 231 -4.44 -7.02 -7.58
N VAL A 232 -4.91 -6.89 -6.35
CA VAL A 232 -4.29 -6.06 -5.31
C VAL A 232 -3.60 -6.94 -4.27
N VAL A 233 -2.33 -6.60 -4.00
CA VAL A 233 -1.50 -7.15 -2.93
C VAL A 233 -1.39 -6.12 -1.81
N VAL A 234 -1.85 -6.52 -0.62
CA VAL A 234 -1.88 -5.68 0.57
C VAL A 234 -0.74 -6.08 1.49
N LEU A 235 0.26 -5.21 1.60
CA LEU A 235 1.45 -5.44 2.40
C LEU A 235 1.78 -4.20 3.23
N PRO A 236 2.01 -4.37 4.54
CA PRO A 236 2.31 -3.23 5.40
C PRO A 236 3.59 -2.48 4.99
N CYS A 237 3.74 -1.26 5.48
CA CYS A 237 4.96 -0.49 5.26
C CYS A 237 6.19 -1.25 5.78
N GLY A 238 7.30 -1.20 5.04
CA GLY A 238 8.50 -1.96 5.37
C GLY A 238 8.46 -3.44 4.99
N ALA A 239 7.31 -4.00 4.60
CA ALA A 239 7.20 -5.40 4.15
C ALA A 239 7.83 -5.67 2.77
N GLY A 240 8.25 -4.63 2.04
CA GLY A 240 8.88 -4.76 0.72
C GLY A 240 7.89 -4.79 -0.45
N LYS A 241 6.89 -3.89 -0.49
CA LYS A 241 5.97 -3.72 -1.63
C LYS A 241 6.72 -3.56 -2.97
N THR A 242 7.75 -2.73 -2.98
CA THR A 242 8.61 -2.51 -4.16
C THR A 242 9.33 -3.78 -4.59
N ILE A 243 9.78 -4.61 -3.63
CA ILE A 243 10.42 -5.91 -3.92
C ILE A 243 9.43 -6.87 -4.56
N VAL A 244 8.19 -6.95 -4.07
CA VAL A 244 7.14 -7.76 -4.68
C VAL A 244 6.81 -7.28 -6.10
N GLY A 245 6.78 -5.96 -6.31
CA GLY A 245 6.64 -5.38 -7.64
C GLY A 245 7.78 -5.78 -8.59
N ALA A 246 9.04 -5.63 -8.15
CA ALA A 246 10.22 -6.01 -8.92
C ALA A 246 10.25 -7.52 -9.24
N ALA A 247 9.90 -8.36 -8.27
CA ALA A 247 9.82 -9.82 -8.46
C ALA A 247 8.69 -10.20 -9.44
N THR A 248 7.56 -9.51 -9.38
CA THR A 248 6.47 -9.68 -10.35
C THR A 248 6.92 -9.27 -11.75
N MET A 249 7.64 -8.14 -11.87
CA MET A 249 8.21 -7.70 -13.16
C MET A 249 9.17 -8.76 -13.74
N ALA A 250 10.01 -9.36 -12.90
CA ALA A 250 10.93 -10.40 -13.33
C ALA A 250 10.21 -11.67 -13.81
N GLN A 251 9.13 -12.09 -13.11
CA GLN A 251 8.36 -13.27 -13.53
C GLN A 251 7.51 -13.02 -14.78
N VAL A 252 6.93 -11.82 -14.92
CA VAL A 252 6.15 -11.48 -16.12
C VAL A 252 7.07 -11.22 -17.33
N SER A 253 8.25 -10.61 -17.10
CA SER A 253 9.30 -10.40 -18.10
C SER A 253 8.84 -9.63 -19.35
N THR A 254 8.09 -8.54 -19.14
CA THR A 254 7.54 -7.66 -20.19
C THR A 254 7.81 -6.19 -19.88
N THR A 255 7.59 -5.32 -20.87
CA THR A 255 7.55 -3.87 -20.63
C THR A 255 6.53 -3.54 -19.54
N THR A 256 6.92 -2.61 -18.66
CA THR A 256 6.16 -2.32 -17.44
C THR A 256 5.94 -0.83 -17.25
N LEU A 257 4.70 -0.44 -16.97
CA LEU A 257 4.33 0.91 -16.53
C LEU A 257 4.08 0.92 -15.03
N ILE A 258 4.82 1.73 -14.28
CA ILE A 258 4.68 1.87 -12.82
C ILE A 258 4.07 3.23 -12.53
N LEU A 259 2.90 3.25 -11.92
CA LEU A 259 2.18 4.46 -11.54
C LEU A 259 2.37 4.76 -10.06
N VAL A 260 2.91 5.94 -9.75
CA VAL A 260 3.26 6.36 -8.40
C VAL A 260 2.61 7.69 -8.02
N THR A 261 2.62 8.00 -6.73
CA THR A 261 1.96 9.19 -6.19
C THR A 261 2.69 10.50 -6.51
N ASN A 262 4.02 10.49 -6.49
CA ASN A 262 4.84 11.68 -6.68
C ASN A 262 6.24 11.34 -7.21
N SER A 263 7.02 12.37 -7.58
CA SER A 263 8.37 12.20 -8.13
C SER A 263 9.39 11.60 -7.16
N VAL A 264 9.19 11.70 -5.84
CA VAL A 264 10.10 11.06 -4.87
C VAL A 264 9.90 9.56 -4.88
N SER A 265 8.65 9.09 -4.87
CA SER A 265 8.34 7.67 -5.05
C SER A 265 8.90 7.15 -6.38
N ALA A 266 8.86 7.97 -7.44
CA ALA A 266 9.43 7.58 -8.73
C ALA A 266 10.95 7.33 -8.65
N LYS A 267 11.69 8.24 -8.00
CA LYS A 267 13.13 8.07 -7.77
C LYS A 267 13.45 6.85 -6.90
N GLN A 268 12.67 6.61 -5.84
CA GLN A 268 12.83 5.43 -4.97
C GLN A 268 12.63 4.12 -5.75
N TRP A 269 11.56 4.05 -6.55
CA TRP A 269 11.32 2.91 -7.44
C TRP A 269 12.47 2.70 -8.41
N LYS A 270 12.96 3.76 -9.06
CA LYS A 270 14.11 3.66 -9.98
C LYS A 270 15.35 3.12 -9.27
N ALA A 271 15.69 3.66 -8.10
CA ALA A 271 16.86 3.22 -7.34
C ALA A 271 16.75 1.75 -6.91
N GLU A 272 15.58 1.32 -6.44
CA GLU A 272 15.37 -0.07 -6.00
C GLU A 272 15.41 -1.04 -7.19
N LEU A 273 14.84 -0.67 -8.35
CA LEU A 273 14.91 -1.48 -9.57
C LEU A 273 16.34 -1.66 -10.04
N LEU A 274 17.14 -0.59 -10.09
CA LEU A 274 18.57 -0.67 -10.45
C LEU A 274 19.37 -1.54 -9.47
N ARG A 275 19.01 -1.52 -8.18
CA ARG A 275 19.68 -2.31 -7.16
C ARG A 275 19.31 -3.80 -7.23
N ARG A 276 18.03 -4.10 -7.46
CA ARG A 276 17.45 -5.45 -7.25
C ARG A 276 17.20 -6.22 -8.54
N THR A 277 17.35 -5.60 -9.70
CA THR A 277 17.06 -6.22 -11.00
C THR A 277 18.21 -6.04 -11.99
N SER A 278 18.20 -6.80 -13.08
CA SER A 278 19.15 -6.70 -14.19
C SER A 278 19.01 -5.42 -15.04
N LEU A 279 18.03 -4.56 -14.73
CA LEU A 279 17.74 -3.34 -15.50
C LEU A 279 18.88 -2.32 -15.39
N THR A 280 19.14 -1.62 -16.50
CA THR A 280 20.09 -0.50 -16.57
C THR A 280 19.39 0.86 -16.50
N GLU A 281 20.17 1.94 -16.27
CA GLU A 281 19.60 3.30 -16.25
C GLU A 281 18.88 3.70 -17.53
N ASP A 282 19.33 3.16 -18.68
CA ASP A 282 18.75 3.40 -19.99
C ASP A 282 17.46 2.61 -20.25
N GLU A 283 17.14 1.62 -19.42
CA GLU A 283 15.90 0.86 -19.56
C GLU A 283 14.76 1.45 -18.71
N ILE A 284 15.09 2.38 -17.80
CA ILE A 284 14.14 2.97 -16.84
C ILE A 284 13.94 4.47 -17.08
N GLY A 285 12.75 4.80 -17.60
CA GLY A 285 12.30 6.18 -17.84
C GLY A 285 11.49 6.77 -16.68
N GLU A 286 11.62 8.07 -16.43
CA GLU A 286 10.73 8.83 -15.54
C GLU A 286 9.78 9.72 -16.34
N TYR A 287 8.48 9.62 -16.04
CA TYR A 287 7.44 10.45 -16.64
C TYR A 287 6.68 11.24 -15.58
N SER A 288 7.24 12.39 -15.21
CA SER A 288 6.73 13.32 -14.21
C SER A 288 6.38 14.69 -14.82
N GLY A 289 6.03 15.68 -13.99
CA GLY A 289 5.81 17.05 -14.47
C GLY A 289 7.08 17.69 -15.05
N ALA A 290 8.26 17.25 -14.56
CA ALA A 290 9.57 17.79 -14.92
C ALA A 290 10.29 16.95 -15.97
N VAL A 291 10.19 15.62 -15.90
CA VAL A 291 10.88 14.68 -16.79
C VAL A 291 9.86 13.95 -17.67
N LYS A 292 10.17 13.74 -18.95
CA LYS A 292 9.24 13.16 -19.94
C LYS A 292 9.94 12.07 -20.75
N GLU A 293 10.41 11.04 -20.07
CA GLU A 293 11.14 9.93 -20.68
C GLU A 293 10.29 8.66 -20.66
N ILE A 294 10.21 8.00 -21.82
CA ILE A 294 9.49 6.72 -21.98
C ILE A 294 10.52 5.67 -22.40
N ARG A 295 10.63 4.60 -21.61
CA ARG A 295 11.54 3.46 -21.81
C ARG A 295 10.77 2.13 -21.58
N PRO A 296 11.36 0.94 -21.84
CA PRO A 296 10.71 -0.35 -21.61
C PRO A 296 10.12 -0.52 -20.20
N VAL A 297 10.78 0.04 -19.19
CA VAL A 297 10.22 0.26 -17.86
C VAL A 297 10.04 1.76 -17.67
N THR A 298 8.80 2.21 -17.44
CA THR A 298 8.51 3.64 -17.24
C THR A 298 7.80 3.88 -15.92
N ILE A 299 8.31 4.81 -15.12
CA ILE A 299 7.72 5.21 -13.84
C ILE A 299 7.05 6.58 -14.01
N ALA A 300 5.74 6.64 -13.85
CA ALA A 300 4.94 7.84 -14.09
C ALA A 300 4.15 8.27 -12.85
N THR A 301 3.97 9.57 -12.66
CA THR A 301 3.14 10.06 -11.55
C THR A 301 1.66 10.15 -11.94
N TYR A 302 0.75 9.82 -11.02
CA TYR A 302 -0.70 9.91 -11.25
C TYR A 302 -1.13 11.31 -11.72
N GLN A 303 -0.51 12.35 -11.15
CA GLN A 303 -0.84 13.74 -11.47
C GLN A 303 -0.65 14.05 -12.96
N VAL A 304 0.39 13.50 -13.58
CA VAL A 304 0.66 13.72 -15.00
C VAL A 304 -0.45 13.16 -15.87
N LEU A 305 -0.98 11.97 -15.54
CA LEU A 305 -2.10 11.38 -16.28
C LEU A 305 -3.37 12.24 -16.20
N THR A 306 -3.60 12.89 -15.06
CA THR A 306 -4.80 13.72 -14.84
C THR A 306 -4.71 15.16 -15.35
N THR A 307 -3.52 15.61 -15.77
CA THR A 307 -3.30 17.01 -16.15
C THR A 307 -3.99 17.33 -17.48
N ARG A 308 -4.92 18.30 -17.45
CA ARG A 308 -5.68 18.76 -18.62
C ARG A 308 -5.01 19.98 -19.26
N ARG A 309 -4.94 20.02 -20.60
CA ARG A 309 -4.58 21.22 -21.35
C ARG A 309 -5.55 21.37 -22.53
N LYS A 310 -6.26 22.50 -22.62
CA LYS A 310 -7.31 22.77 -23.65
C LYS A 310 -8.40 21.69 -23.75
N GLY A 311 -8.79 21.08 -22.62
CA GLY A 311 -9.92 20.15 -22.57
C GLY A 311 -9.61 18.69 -22.93
N SER A 312 -8.40 18.37 -23.40
CA SER A 312 -7.93 17.00 -23.59
C SER A 312 -6.93 16.56 -22.52
N TYR A 313 -6.92 15.26 -22.23
CA TYR A 313 -5.91 14.62 -21.39
C TYR A 313 -4.67 14.37 -22.26
N LEU A 314 -3.71 15.29 -22.21
CA LEU A 314 -2.57 15.33 -23.13
C LEU A 314 -1.67 14.08 -23.05
N HIS A 315 -1.68 13.38 -21.91
CA HIS A 315 -0.76 12.29 -21.62
C HIS A 315 -1.39 10.89 -21.77
N LEU A 316 -2.57 10.78 -22.37
CA LEU A 316 -3.11 9.48 -22.83
C LEU A 316 -2.15 8.81 -23.82
N GLU A 317 -1.42 9.60 -24.60
CA GLU A 317 -0.36 9.12 -25.51
C GLU A 317 0.67 8.25 -24.79
N LEU A 318 0.92 8.43 -23.48
CA LEU A 318 1.82 7.55 -22.71
C LEU A 318 1.25 6.13 -22.57
N LEU A 319 -0.05 6.02 -22.32
CA LEU A 319 -0.73 4.72 -22.15
C LEU A 319 -0.77 3.95 -23.47
N ASP A 320 -0.81 4.69 -24.58
CA ASP A 320 -0.82 4.15 -25.94
C ASP A 320 0.58 4.10 -26.59
N ALA A 321 1.62 4.66 -25.94
CA ALA A 321 2.97 4.78 -26.51
C ALA A 321 3.71 3.45 -26.64
N ARG A 322 3.39 2.48 -25.78
CA ARG A 322 3.99 1.15 -25.77
C ARG A 322 2.96 0.09 -25.43
N ASP A 323 3.26 -1.12 -25.87
CA ASP A 323 2.44 -2.28 -25.53
C ASP A 323 2.87 -2.87 -24.18
N TRP A 324 2.45 -2.19 -23.10
CA TRP A 324 2.78 -2.61 -21.74
C TRP A 324 2.23 -4.01 -21.45
N GLY A 325 3.06 -4.95 -20.96
CA GLY A 325 2.59 -6.26 -20.52
C GLY A 325 2.12 -6.27 -19.05
N LEU A 326 2.66 -5.35 -18.25
CA LEU A 326 2.32 -5.17 -16.83
C LEU A 326 2.11 -3.69 -16.49
N VAL A 327 1.07 -3.40 -15.72
CA VAL A 327 0.86 -2.10 -15.09
C VAL A 327 0.87 -2.27 -13.57
N ILE A 328 1.77 -1.58 -12.89
CA ILE A 328 1.87 -1.57 -11.44
C ILE A 328 1.29 -0.25 -10.92
N TYR A 329 0.36 -0.32 -9.99
CA TYR A 329 -0.20 0.82 -9.29
C TYR A 329 0.33 0.82 -7.87
N ASP A 330 1.15 1.79 -7.51
CA ASP A 330 1.65 1.96 -6.15
C ASP A 330 0.73 2.86 -5.33
N GLU A 331 0.61 2.54 -4.04
CA GLU A 331 -0.32 3.13 -3.07
C GLU A 331 -1.74 3.31 -3.64
N VAL A 332 -2.35 2.20 -4.08
CA VAL A 332 -3.64 2.20 -4.80
C VAL A 332 -4.79 2.91 -4.07
N HIS A 333 -4.71 3.00 -2.74
CA HIS A 333 -5.68 3.72 -1.92
C HIS A 333 -5.72 5.24 -2.21
N LEU A 334 -4.65 5.79 -2.82
CA LEU A 334 -4.54 7.19 -3.21
C LEU A 334 -4.96 7.46 -4.66
N LEU A 335 -5.47 6.44 -5.37
CA LEU A 335 -5.87 6.58 -6.77
C LEU A 335 -6.92 7.69 -6.96
N PRO A 336 -6.62 8.73 -7.76
CA PRO A 336 -7.58 9.78 -8.03
C PRO A 336 -8.75 9.29 -8.88
N ALA A 337 -9.97 9.73 -8.56
CA ALA A 337 -11.18 9.39 -9.31
C ALA A 337 -11.08 9.57 -10.86
N PRO A 338 -10.39 10.59 -11.40
CA PRO A 338 -10.22 10.73 -12.84
C PRO A 338 -9.32 9.67 -13.50
N VAL A 339 -8.38 9.07 -12.76
CA VAL A 339 -7.46 8.06 -13.31
C VAL A 339 -8.23 6.82 -13.76
N PHE A 340 -9.31 6.44 -13.04
CA PHE A 340 -10.15 5.30 -13.38
C PHE A 340 -10.63 5.30 -14.83
N ARG A 341 -11.12 6.45 -15.31
CA ARG A 341 -11.60 6.60 -16.69
C ARG A 341 -10.47 6.62 -17.71
N LEU A 342 -9.29 7.12 -17.33
CA LEU A 342 -8.15 7.28 -18.23
C LEU A 342 -7.41 5.96 -18.46
N THR A 343 -7.43 5.07 -17.48
CA THR A 343 -6.79 3.75 -17.57
C THR A 343 -7.69 2.68 -18.19
N ALA A 344 -8.85 3.04 -18.72
CA ALA A 344 -9.76 2.09 -19.39
C ALA A 344 -9.07 1.33 -20.54
N GLY A 345 -8.20 1.99 -21.31
CA GLY A 345 -7.40 1.35 -22.37
C GLY A 345 -6.29 0.40 -21.87
N LEU A 346 -5.94 0.46 -20.58
CA LEU A 346 -4.97 -0.46 -19.95
C LEU A 346 -5.64 -1.72 -19.38
N GLN A 347 -6.97 -1.81 -19.45
CA GLN A 347 -7.76 -2.89 -18.83
C GLN A 347 -7.54 -4.27 -19.48
N ALA A 348 -6.93 -4.32 -20.65
CA ALA A 348 -6.56 -5.56 -21.31
C ALA A 348 -5.19 -6.10 -20.87
N ARG A 349 -4.47 -5.43 -19.96
CA ARG A 349 -3.11 -5.79 -19.51
C ARG A 349 -3.10 -6.34 -18.09
N ARG A 350 -2.06 -7.09 -17.70
CA ARG A 350 -1.90 -7.54 -16.31
C ARG A 350 -1.74 -6.32 -15.38
N ARG A 351 -2.44 -6.30 -14.24
CA ARG A 351 -2.49 -5.16 -13.33
C ARG A 351 -2.20 -5.56 -11.89
N LEU A 352 -1.08 -5.10 -11.35
CA LEU A 352 -0.73 -5.28 -9.96
C LEU A 352 -1.03 -4.00 -9.17
N GLY A 353 -1.86 -4.10 -8.14
CA GLY A 353 -2.04 -3.05 -7.16
C GLY A 353 -1.21 -3.31 -5.92
N LEU A 354 -0.42 -2.35 -5.47
CA LEU A 354 0.35 -2.42 -4.23
C LEU A 354 -0.19 -1.38 -3.24
N THR A 355 -0.50 -1.81 -2.01
CA THR A 355 -0.92 -0.88 -0.96
C THR A 355 -0.65 -1.45 0.43
N ALA A 356 -0.49 -0.57 1.42
CA ALA A 356 -0.49 -0.99 2.83
C ALA A 356 -1.89 -1.14 3.42
N THR A 357 -2.92 -0.68 2.70
CA THR A 357 -4.29 -0.69 3.17
C THR A 357 -5.26 -0.57 2.00
N LEU A 358 -6.37 -1.29 2.07
CA LEU A 358 -7.45 -1.15 1.10
C LEU A 358 -8.44 -0.06 1.49
N VAL A 359 -8.44 0.33 2.78
CA VAL A 359 -9.42 1.27 3.28
C VAL A 359 -9.26 2.64 2.60
N ARG A 360 -10.35 3.22 2.10
CA ARG A 360 -10.33 4.57 1.51
C ARG A 360 -11.18 5.53 2.32
N GLU A 361 -10.70 6.75 2.47
CA GLU A 361 -11.41 7.79 3.24
C GLU A 361 -12.75 8.20 2.62
N ASP A 362 -12.85 8.08 1.30
CA ASP A 362 -14.07 8.34 0.55
C ASP A 362 -15.00 7.12 0.46
N GLY A 363 -14.60 5.97 1.04
CA GLY A 363 -15.36 4.72 1.04
C GLY A 363 -15.50 4.07 -0.34
N ARG A 364 -14.68 4.44 -1.32
CA ARG A 364 -14.79 3.97 -2.72
C ARG A 364 -13.79 2.85 -3.06
N GLU A 365 -13.61 1.92 -2.14
CA GLU A 365 -12.64 0.82 -2.25
C GLU A 365 -13.00 -0.13 -3.39
N ASP A 366 -14.30 -0.36 -3.60
CA ASP A 366 -14.86 -1.16 -4.69
C ASP A 366 -14.41 -0.71 -6.08
N GLU A 367 -14.09 0.58 -6.23
CA GLU A 367 -13.60 1.14 -7.50
C GLU A 367 -12.15 0.73 -7.80
N VAL A 368 -11.34 0.51 -6.76
CA VAL A 368 -9.97 -0.01 -6.91
C VAL A 368 -10.03 -1.44 -7.42
N PHE A 369 -10.89 -2.28 -6.83
CA PHE A 369 -11.03 -3.67 -7.24
C PHE A 369 -11.59 -3.80 -8.65
N SER A 370 -12.50 -2.92 -9.02
CA SER A 370 -12.99 -2.88 -10.38
C SER A 370 -11.90 -2.49 -11.39
N LEU A 371 -10.99 -1.58 -11.00
CA LEU A 371 -9.95 -1.13 -11.92
C LEU A 371 -8.84 -2.16 -12.05
N ILE A 372 -8.29 -2.58 -10.92
CA ILE A 372 -7.07 -3.39 -10.88
C ILE A 372 -7.43 -4.85 -10.94
N GLY A 373 -8.40 -5.27 -10.13
CA GLY A 373 -8.75 -6.66 -9.92
C GLY A 373 -8.95 -6.94 -8.44
N PRO A 374 -9.31 -8.18 -8.10
CA PRO A 374 -9.62 -8.58 -6.72
C PRO A 374 -8.42 -8.45 -5.77
N LYS A 375 -8.67 -8.44 -4.47
CA LYS A 375 -7.59 -8.64 -3.49
C LYS A 375 -7.04 -10.06 -3.65
N GLN A 376 -5.79 -10.17 -4.07
CA GLN A 376 -5.12 -11.45 -4.31
C GLN A 376 -4.36 -11.93 -3.08
N PHE A 377 -3.80 -11.01 -2.30
CA PHE A 377 -2.95 -11.36 -1.16
C PHE A 377 -3.01 -10.29 -0.08
N GLU A 378 -2.98 -10.70 1.17
CA GLU A 378 -2.89 -9.84 2.34
C GLU A 378 -2.14 -10.56 3.45
N VAL A 379 -1.22 -9.85 4.11
CA VAL A 379 -0.55 -10.35 5.30
C VAL A 379 -0.76 -9.38 6.45
N PRO A 380 -1.31 -9.85 7.58
CA PRO A 380 -1.45 -9.02 8.78
C PRO A 380 -0.10 -8.54 9.30
N TRP A 381 -0.06 -7.30 9.80
CA TRP A 381 1.16 -6.70 10.37
C TRP A 381 1.81 -7.58 11.44
N LYS A 382 1.00 -8.11 12.38
CA LYS A 382 1.46 -8.92 13.52
C LYS A 382 2.18 -10.20 13.08
N GLU A 383 1.80 -10.80 11.96
CA GLU A 383 2.46 -12.02 11.47
C GLU A 383 3.87 -11.70 10.95
N ILE A 384 4.01 -10.58 10.23
CA ILE A 384 5.30 -10.12 9.73
C ILE A 384 6.21 -9.64 10.88
N GLU A 385 5.62 -9.00 11.89
CA GLU A 385 6.30 -8.61 13.12
C GLU A 385 6.77 -9.83 13.93
N ALA A 386 5.91 -10.83 14.14
CA ALA A 386 6.25 -12.05 14.86
C ALA A 386 7.34 -12.87 14.15
N ALA A 387 7.35 -12.83 12.81
CA ALA A 387 8.41 -13.42 11.99
C ALA A 387 9.72 -12.60 11.99
N GLY A 388 9.75 -11.42 12.65
CA GLY A 388 10.94 -10.58 12.78
C GLY A 388 11.29 -9.78 11.52
N TYR A 389 10.38 -9.71 10.55
CA TYR A 389 10.61 -9.05 9.26
C TYR A 389 10.33 -7.53 9.29
N ILE A 390 9.57 -7.07 10.28
CA ILE A 390 9.27 -5.66 10.56
C ILE A 390 9.57 -5.38 12.04
N ALA A 391 9.93 -4.13 12.34
CA ALA A 391 10.21 -3.64 13.68
C ALA A 391 8.97 -3.69 14.59
N THR A 392 9.18 -4.09 15.85
CA THR A 392 8.22 -3.80 16.92
C THR A 392 8.26 -2.31 17.25
N ALA A 393 7.14 -1.61 17.10
CA ALA A 393 7.00 -0.20 17.49
C ALA A 393 6.12 -0.07 18.73
N HIS A 394 6.64 0.57 19.78
CA HIS A 394 5.88 0.88 20.98
C HIS A 394 5.31 2.30 20.87
N CYS A 395 3.99 2.43 20.87
CA CYS A 395 3.30 3.71 20.88
C CYS A 395 2.94 4.13 22.32
N GLU A 396 3.24 5.36 22.69
CA GLU A 396 2.89 5.94 23.99
C GLU A 396 2.22 7.33 23.83
N GLU A 397 1.02 7.47 24.41
CA GLU A 397 0.30 8.74 24.54
C GLU A 397 0.67 9.39 25.88
N VAL A 398 1.44 10.47 25.84
CA VAL A 398 1.84 11.22 27.05
C VAL A 398 0.91 12.40 27.23
N ARG A 399 0.02 12.30 28.22
CA ARG A 399 -0.99 13.31 28.51
C ARG A 399 -0.47 14.36 29.49
N VAL A 400 -0.56 15.63 29.09
CA VAL A 400 -0.17 16.80 29.89
C VAL A 400 -1.39 17.66 30.20
N ARG A 401 -1.52 18.14 31.44
CA ARG A 401 -2.59 19.07 31.79
C ARG A 401 -2.20 20.50 31.44
N LEU A 402 -3.11 21.23 30.80
CA LEU A 402 -2.97 22.66 30.59
C LEU A 402 -2.86 23.40 31.93
N ASP A 403 -1.99 24.40 31.99
CA ASP A 403 -1.93 25.34 33.10
C ASP A 403 -3.24 26.15 33.22
N ARG A 404 -3.41 26.83 34.36
CA ARG A 404 -4.66 27.53 34.66
C ARG A 404 -4.97 28.64 33.64
N SER A 405 -3.97 29.43 33.25
CA SER A 405 -4.14 30.53 32.28
C SER A 405 -4.55 30.00 30.91
N THR A 406 -3.83 29.00 30.40
CA THR A 406 -4.11 28.39 29.10
C THR A 406 -5.47 27.71 29.08
N ARG A 407 -5.89 27.07 30.18
CA ARG A 407 -7.21 26.44 30.29
C ARG A 407 -8.36 27.46 30.22
N VAL A 408 -8.19 28.64 30.81
CA VAL A 408 -9.19 29.73 30.74
C VAL A 408 -9.26 30.29 29.31
N ALA A 409 -8.11 30.49 28.66
CA ALA A 409 -8.06 30.92 27.26
C ALA A 409 -8.72 29.88 26.34
N TYR A 410 -8.38 28.60 26.53
CA TYR A 410 -8.92 27.47 25.79
C TYR A 410 -10.44 27.32 25.94
N ALA A 411 -10.99 27.56 27.12
CA ALA A 411 -12.44 27.48 27.37
C ALA A 411 -13.23 28.56 26.61
N SER A 412 -12.60 29.70 26.35
CA SER A 412 -13.20 30.83 25.62
C SER A 412 -12.92 30.80 24.11
N ALA A 413 -12.05 29.90 23.65
CA ALA A 413 -11.67 29.79 22.24
C ALA A 413 -12.65 28.89 21.47
N GLU A 414 -12.82 29.17 20.18
CA GLU A 414 -13.67 28.41 19.27
C GLU A 414 -12.88 27.95 18.04
N GLY A 415 -13.42 26.94 17.32
CA GLY A 415 -12.88 26.50 16.04
C GLY A 415 -11.39 26.10 16.06
N GLU A 416 -10.65 26.53 15.04
CA GLU A 416 -9.23 26.21 14.87
C GLU A 416 -8.34 26.81 15.96
N ASP A 417 -8.69 27.98 16.49
CA ASP A 417 -7.93 28.65 17.54
C ASP A 417 -7.92 27.81 18.83
N ARG A 418 -9.05 27.18 19.13
CA ARG A 418 -9.16 26.25 20.27
C ARG A 418 -8.20 25.08 20.13
N TYR A 419 -8.12 24.48 18.95
CA TYR A 419 -7.19 23.38 18.71
C TYR A 419 -5.73 23.84 18.79
N ARG A 420 -5.40 24.97 18.15
CA ARG A 420 -4.05 25.53 18.16
C ARG A 420 -3.56 25.77 19.58
N LEU A 421 -4.37 26.42 20.44
CA LEU A 421 -4.02 26.68 21.84
C LEU A 421 -3.66 25.42 22.64
N ALA A 422 -4.37 24.32 22.41
CA ALA A 422 -4.06 23.05 23.06
C ALA A 422 -2.81 22.40 22.45
N ALA A 423 -2.72 22.38 21.12
CA ALA A 423 -1.65 21.72 20.39
C ALA A 423 -0.27 22.38 20.60
N THR A 424 -0.24 23.71 20.72
CA THR A 424 0.99 24.52 20.88
C THR A 424 1.26 24.92 22.33
N SER A 425 0.59 24.32 23.32
CA SER A 425 0.77 24.73 24.71
C SER A 425 2.18 24.43 25.23
N ASP A 426 2.81 25.43 25.86
CA ASP A 426 4.15 25.38 26.45
C ASP A 426 4.33 24.24 27.46
N VAL A 427 3.24 23.77 28.08
CA VAL A 427 3.26 22.63 29.02
C VAL A 427 3.76 21.34 28.38
N LYS A 428 3.75 21.24 27.04
CA LYS A 428 4.30 20.10 26.30
C LYS A 428 5.83 20.11 26.26
N LEU A 429 6.46 21.29 26.30
CA LEU A 429 7.90 21.47 26.08
C LEU A 429 8.76 20.68 27.10
N PRO A 430 8.49 20.71 28.42
CA PRO A 430 9.25 19.92 29.39
C PRO A 430 9.15 18.41 29.14
N VAL A 431 8.00 17.94 28.66
CA VAL A 431 7.79 16.52 28.34
C VAL A 431 8.59 16.11 27.13
N VAL A 432 8.57 16.92 26.07
CA VAL A 432 9.36 16.65 24.86
C VAL A 432 10.86 16.62 25.20
N ARG A 433 11.34 17.58 25.99
CA ARG A 433 12.73 17.60 26.46
C ARG A 433 13.09 16.31 27.22
N ARG A 434 12.26 15.90 28.18
CA ARG A 434 12.46 14.66 28.95
C ARG A 434 12.51 13.43 28.03
N LEU A 435 11.62 13.36 27.03
CA LEU A 435 11.59 12.25 26.09
C LEU A 435 12.86 12.22 25.21
N VAL A 436 13.33 13.37 24.73
CA VAL A 436 14.59 13.48 23.99
C VAL A 436 15.78 13.07 24.85
N GLU A 437 15.83 13.52 26.11
CA GLU A 437 16.91 13.17 27.06
C GLU A 437 16.95 11.66 27.37
N ASN A 438 15.79 11.02 27.52
CA ASN A 438 15.68 9.57 27.72
C ASN A 438 16.22 8.76 26.52
N HIS A 439 16.26 9.38 25.34
CA HIS A 439 16.67 8.77 24.08
C HIS A 439 17.93 9.42 23.48
N ARG A 440 18.77 10.04 24.31
CA ARG A 440 19.95 10.82 23.86
C ARG A 440 20.95 10.05 22.97
N ASP A 441 21.00 8.73 23.11
CA ASP A 441 21.91 7.87 22.34
C ASP A 441 21.30 7.44 20.99
N GLN A 442 20.03 7.77 20.75
CA GLN A 442 19.25 7.41 19.58
C GLN A 442 18.98 8.62 18.67
N GLN A 443 18.56 8.33 17.44
CA GLN A 443 18.07 9.34 16.50
C GLN A 443 16.60 9.63 16.80
N VAL A 444 16.31 10.87 17.22
CA VAL A 444 15.00 11.34 17.65
C VAL A 444 14.45 12.36 16.63
N LEU A 445 13.29 12.05 16.06
CA LEU A 445 12.58 12.92 15.14
C LEU A 445 11.41 13.59 15.86
N VAL A 446 11.41 14.92 15.97
CA VAL A 446 10.32 15.69 16.58
C VAL A 446 9.43 16.28 15.48
N ILE A 447 8.14 15.98 15.50
CA ILE A 447 7.21 16.28 14.42
C ILE A 447 6.10 17.20 14.92
N GLY A 448 5.87 18.30 14.20
CA GLY A 448 4.79 19.24 14.51
C GLY A 448 4.13 19.88 13.29
N GLN A 449 2.96 20.48 13.52
CA GLN A 449 2.20 21.20 12.50
C GLN A 449 2.53 22.69 12.46
N TYR A 450 2.73 23.30 13.62
CA TYR A 450 2.81 24.75 13.80
C TYR A 450 4.27 25.22 13.81
N LEU A 451 4.64 26.13 12.90
CA LEU A 451 6.05 26.52 12.70
C LEU A 451 6.63 27.25 13.91
N ASP A 452 5.85 28.12 14.53
CA ASP A 452 6.19 28.83 15.78
C ASP A 452 6.53 27.85 16.91
N GLN A 453 5.71 26.82 17.10
CA GLN A 453 5.99 25.76 18.08
C GLN A 453 7.29 24.99 17.76
N LEU A 454 7.55 24.73 16.47
CA LEU A 454 8.73 23.97 16.05
C LEU A 454 10.02 24.77 16.16
N GLU A 455 9.95 26.08 15.92
CA GLU A 455 11.07 27.01 16.12
C GLU A 455 11.46 27.04 17.61
N GLU A 456 10.49 27.19 18.51
CA GLU A 456 10.72 27.14 19.96
C GLU A 456 11.29 25.79 20.42
N LEU A 457 10.75 24.68 19.92
CA LEU A 457 11.29 23.34 20.18
C LEU A 457 12.72 23.18 19.66
N GLY A 458 13.02 23.71 18.48
CA GLY A 458 14.37 23.66 17.90
C GLY A 458 15.38 24.40 18.75
N GLU A 459 15.05 25.61 19.20
CA GLU A 459 15.90 26.41 20.10
C GLU A 459 16.13 25.68 21.43
N GLU A 460 15.07 25.19 22.07
CA GLU A 460 15.16 24.56 23.38
C GLU A 460 15.88 23.21 23.35
N LEU A 461 15.73 22.44 22.26
CA LEU A 461 16.40 21.15 22.09
C LEU A 461 17.81 21.30 21.49
N GLY A 462 18.21 22.50 21.07
CA GLY A 462 19.46 22.73 20.33
C GLY A 462 19.51 21.96 19.01
N ALA A 463 18.37 21.81 18.35
CA ALA A 463 18.18 20.94 17.19
C ALA A 463 17.79 21.73 15.93
N PRO A 464 18.28 21.34 14.74
CA PRO A 464 17.89 21.97 13.49
C PRO A 464 16.39 21.77 13.20
N VAL A 465 15.76 22.81 12.66
CA VAL A 465 14.34 22.82 12.29
C VAL A 465 14.18 22.81 10.77
N LEU A 466 13.47 21.82 10.26
CA LEU A 466 13.20 21.63 8.85
C LEU A 466 11.76 22.02 8.53
N THR A 467 11.61 23.01 7.65
CA THR A 467 10.31 23.54 7.26
C THR A 467 10.12 23.47 5.75
N GLY A 468 8.91 23.76 5.26
CA GLY A 468 8.64 23.83 3.82
C GLY A 468 9.47 24.90 3.08
N LYS A 469 10.06 25.86 3.81
CA LYS A 469 10.94 26.90 3.26
C LYS A 469 12.40 26.44 3.16
N THR A 470 12.78 25.34 3.80
CA THR A 470 14.13 24.79 3.72
C THR A 470 14.40 24.30 2.30
N GLY A 471 15.43 24.87 1.67
CA GLY A 471 15.84 24.52 0.30
C GLY A 471 16.29 23.07 0.17
N GLU A 472 16.22 22.52 -1.04
CA GLU A 472 16.48 21.10 -1.32
C GLU A 472 17.89 20.65 -0.88
N ALA A 473 18.92 21.44 -1.20
CA ALA A 473 20.32 21.12 -0.83
C ALA A 473 20.54 21.08 0.69
N GLU A 474 19.98 22.03 1.45
CA GLU A 474 20.12 22.05 2.90
C GLU A 474 19.31 20.93 3.56
N ARG A 475 18.13 20.61 3.01
CA ARG A 475 17.32 19.48 3.45
C ARG A 475 18.08 18.17 3.30
N GLU A 476 18.68 17.93 2.14
CA GLU A 476 19.47 16.73 1.87
C GLU A 476 20.67 16.61 2.81
N ARG A 477 21.39 17.71 3.04
CA ARG A 477 22.48 17.79 4.03
C ARG A 477 22.02 17.42 5.43
N LEU A 478 20.92 18.01 5.91
CA LEU A 478 20.40 17.74 7.27
C LEU A 478 19.92 16.29 7.41
N TYR A 479 19.29 15.73 6.37
CA TYR A 479 18.90 14.33 6.38
C TYR A 479 20.12 13.40 6.41
N GLU A 480 21.18 13.70 5.68
CA GLU A 480 22.39 12.89 5.70
C GLU A 480 23.14 12.99 7.03
N ALA A 481 23.26 14.19 7.60
CA ALA A 481 23.80 14.39 8.94
C ALA A 481 22.97 13.63 10.00
N PHE A 482 21.64 13.57 9.84
CA PHE A 482 20.79 12.79 10.72
C PHE A 482 21.00 11.30 10.53
N ARG A 483 21.02 10.76 9.30
CA ARG A 483 21.24 9.33 9.00
C ARG A 483 22.57 8.83 9.56
N THR A 484 23.65 9.56 9.30
CA THR A 484 25.00 9.26 9.78
C THR A 484 25.13 9.42 11.30
N GLY A 485 24.18 10.10 11.94
CA GLY A 485 24.14 10.31 13.38
C GLY A 485 25.02 11.46 13.87
N GLU A 486 25.52 12.31 12.97
CA GLU A 486 26.16 13.60 13.29
C GLU A 486 25.19 14.49 14.08
N ILE A 487 23.93 14.52 13.66
CA ILE A 487 22.83 15.10 14.45
C ILE A 487 21.94 13.98 14.99
N LYS A 488 21.63 14.04 16.28
CA LYS A 488 20.77 13.06 16.96
C LYS A 488 19.31 13.48 17.00
N VAL A 489 19.04 14.78 16.98
CA VAL A 489 17.68 15.32 17.08
C VAL A 489 17.41 16.17 15.85
N LEU A 490 16.27 15.95 15.21
CA LEU A 490 15.80 16.75 14.07
C LEU A 490 14.35 17.12 14.28
N VAL A 491 14.03 18.41 14.15
CA VAL A 491 12.66 18.92 14.25
C VAL A 491 12.11 19.13 12.85
N VAL A 492 10.96 18.55 12.53
CA VAL A 492 10.39 18.59 11.18
C VAL A 492 8.94 19.06 11.18
N SER A 493 8.62 19.96 10.25
CA SER A 493 7.25 20.40 10.04
C SER A 493 6.45 19.45 9.14
N LYS A 494 5.13 19.42 9.34
CA LYS A 494 4.20 18.62 8.56
C LYS A 494 4.40 18.78 7.04
N VAL A 495 4.62 20.01 6.56
CA VAL A 495 4.78 20.31 5.11
C VAL A 495 6.11 19.78 4.57
N ALA A 496 7.17 19.79 5.37
CA ALA A 496 8.43 19.17 4.99
C ALA A 496 8.36 17.63 4.98
N ASN A 497 7.47 17.08 5.82
CA ASN A 497 7.20 15.65 5.99
C ASN A 497 6.35 15.06 4.83
N PHE A 498 5.58 15.85 4.07
CA PHE A 498 4.80 15.34 2.92
C PHE A 498 5.63 15.05 1.65
N SER A 499 6.76 15.72 1.49
CA SER A 499 7.37 15.86 0.17
C SER A 499 8.65 15.06 -0.04
N VAL A 500 9.18 14.38 0.99
CA VAL A 500 10.46 13.66 0.93
C VAL A 500 10.49 12.51 1.94
N ASP A 501 11.20 11.43 1.59
CA ASP A 501 11.55 10.31 2.46
C ASP A 501 12.18 10.81 3.76
N LEU A 502 11.52 10.59 4.89
CA LEU A 502 12.07 10.94 6.20
C LEU A 502 13.22 9.98 6.50
N PRO A 503 14.31 10.46 7.12
CA PRO A 503 15.37 9.58 7.51
C PRO A 503 14.87 8.59 8.58
N GLU A 504 15.39 7.37 8.53
CA GLU A 504 15.08 6.34 9.52
C GLU A 504 15.42 6.86 10.93
N ALA A 505 14.47 6.73 11.85
CA ALA A 505 14.62 7.15 13.24
C ALA A 505 14.22 6.00 14.18
N SER A 506 14.86 5.94 15.34
CA SER A 506 14.50 4.98 16.38
C SER A 506 13.35 5.51 17.23
N VAL A 507 13.24 6.84 17.35
CA VAL A 507 12.22 7.51 18.15
C VAL A 507 11.58 8.62 17.34
N ALA A 508 10.25 8.64 17.33
CA ALA A 508 9.47 9.75 16.80
C ALA A 508 8.60 10.36 17.91
N ILE A 509 8.65 11.68 18.05
CA ILE A 509 7.86 12.44 19.03
C ILE A 509 6.95 13.40 18.27
N GLN A 510 5.66 13.16 18.32
CA GLN A 510 4.66 14.07 17.74
C GLN A 510 4.13 15.03 18.80
N VAL A 511 4.34 16.32 18.58
CA VAL A 511 3.93 17.40 19.51
C VAL A 511 2.62 18.07 19.12
N SER A 512 2.33 18.10 17.81
CA SER A 512 1.09 18.58 17.24
C SER A 512 0.85 17.88 15.90
N GLY A 513 -0.40 17.57 15.60
CA GLY A 513 -0.76 16.86 14.36
C GLY A 513 -2.11 17.33 13.83
N SER A 514 -2.26 17.47 12.52
CA SER A 514 -3.57 17.83 11.97
C SER A 514 -4.52 16.64 11.97
N PHE A 515 -5.81 16.92 11.89
CA PHE A 515 -6.87 16.00 11.44
C PHE A 515 -6.68 15.66 9.95
N GLY A 516 -5.65 14.86 9.63
CA GLY A 516 -5.40 14.30 8.31
C GLY A 516 -5.74 12.82 8.24
N SER A 517 -5.27 12.16 7.20
CA SER A 517 -5.53 10.73 6.99
C SER A 517 -4.86 9.86 8.04
N ARG A 518 -5.68 9.14 8.81
CA ARG A 518 -5.25 8.25 9.90
C ARG A 518 -4.32 7.14 9.38
N GLN A 519 -4.62 6.66 8.17
CA GLN A 519 -3.81 5.66 7.46
C GLN A 519 -2.46 6.21 7.05
N GLU A 520 -2.44 7.41 6.47
CA GLU A 520 -1.20 8.04 6.04
C GLU A 520 -0.25 8.24 7.23
N GLU A 521 -0.78 8.57 8.41
CA GLU A 521 0.01 8.73 9.63
C GLU A 521 0.62 7.40 10.14
N ALA A 522 -0.12 6.29 10.16
CA ALA A 522 0.46 4.99 10.56
C ALA A 522 1.43 4.43 9.52
N GLN A 523 1.14 4.62 8.22
CA GLN A 523 2.07 4.24 7.16
C GLN A 523 3.39 5.02 7.27
N ARG A 524 3.31 6.33 7.55
CA ARG A 524 4.49 7.16 7.84
C ARG A 524 5.25 6.65 9.04
N LEU A 525 4.56 6.31 10.13
CA LEU A 525 5.18 5.76 11.32
C LEU A 525 5.97 4.48 11.00
N GLY A 526 5.38 3.56 10.24
CA GLY A 526 6.07 2.34 9.80
C GLY A 526 7.25 2.58 8.86
N ARG A 527 7.32 3.73 8.15
CA ARG A 527 8.49 4.10 7.32
C ARG A 527 9.59 4.78 8.13
N ILE A 528 9.22 5.63 9.09
CA ILE A 528 10.15 6.37 9.94
C ILE A 528 10.83 5.42 10.93
N LEU A 529 10.05 4.55 11.56
CA LEU A 529 10.49 3.74 12.69
C LEU A 529 11.19 2.48 12.21
N ARG A 530 12.51 2.41 12.39
CA ARG A 530 13.29 1.18 12.20
C ARG A 530 14.06 0.82 13.45
N PRO A 531 14.17 -0.49 13.79
CA PRO A 531 14.94 -0.94 14.92
C PRO A 531 16.42 -0.82 14.54
N LYS A 532 17.26 -0.34 15.46
CA LYS A 532 18.72 -0.35 15.22
C LYS A 532 19.29 -1.74 15.39
N GLU A 533 20.52 -1.94 14.90
CA GLU A 533 21.33 -3.17 15.01
C GLU A 533 21.31 -3.81 16.41
N ASN A 534 21.10 -3.02 17.47
CA ASN A 534 20.97 -3.46 18.85
C ASN A 534 19.59 -4.06 19.23
N ARG A 535 18.68 -4.29 18.28
CA ARG A 535 17.32 -4.82 18.50
C ARG A 535 16.46 -4.03 19.50
N GLN A 536 16.77 -2.75 19.75
CA GLN A 536 15.89 -1.89 20.53
C GLN A 536 14.64 -1.56 19.71
N ALA A 537 13.47 -1.79 20.31
CA ALA A 537 12.17 -1.47 19.72
C ALA A 537 12.07 0.03 19.41
N ALA A 538 11.49 0.35 18.26
CA ALA A 538 11.27 1.74 17.89
C ALA A 538 10.16 2.34 18.78
N SER A 539 10.27 3.61 19.14
CA SER A 539 9.31 4.26 20.05
C SER A 539 8.60 5.43 19.36
N PHE A 540 7.28 5.45 19.48
CA PHE A 540 6.46 6.56 19.01
C PHE A 540 5.73 7.23 20.16
N TYR A 541 6.03 8.50 20.40
CA TYR A 541 5.38 9.30 21.42
C TYR A 541 4.41 10.28 20.79
N THR A 542 3.21 10.39 21.36
CA THR A 542 2.30 11.51 21.09
C THR A 542 2.14 12.32 22.36
N VAL A 543 2.51 13.60 22.35
CA VAL A 543 2.35 14.50 23.50
C VAL A 543 1.04 15.28 23.36
N VAL A 544 0.11 15.04 24.28
CA VAL A 544 -1.31 15.42 24.14
C VAL A 544 -1.75 16.30 25.31
N ALA A 545 -2.41 17.42 25.01
CA ALA A 545 -3.05 18.22 26.05
C ALA A 545 -4.35 17.54 26.54
N ALA A 546 -4.33 17.04 27.78
CA ALA A 546 -5.46 16.36 28.43
C ALA A 546 -6.66 17.30 28.61
N GLU A 547 -7.87 16.73 28.55
CA GLU A 547 -9.15 17.45 28.67
C GLU A 547 -9.36 18.50 27.55
N THR A 548 -8.73 18.30 26.40
CA THR A 548 -8.86 19.18 25.23
C THR A 548 -9.27 18.42 23.95
N VAL A 549 -9.51 19.16 22.88
CA VAL A 549 -9.75 18.64 21.52
C VAL A 549 -8.53 17.84 21.03
N ASP A 550 -7.32 18.16 21.51
CA ASP A 550 -6.11 17.40 21.23
C ASP A 550 -6.22 15.94 21.73
N GLU A 551 -6.81 15.72 22.92
CA GLU A 551 -7.07 14.38 23.45
C GLU A 551 -8.14 13.63 22.64
N GLN A 552 -9.18 14.33 22.17
CA GLN A 552 -10.19 13.73 21.32
C GLN A 552 -9.57 13.24 20.00
N PHE A 553 -8.67 14.02 19.42
CA PHE A 553 -7.94 13.64 18.20
C PHE A 553 -6.98 12.49 18.45
N ALA A 554 -6.25 12.50 19.57
CA ALA A 554 -5.39 11.39 19.96
C ALA A 554 -6.19 10.09 20.14
N ALA A 555 -7.42 10.14 20.66
CA ALA A 555 -8.27 8.96 20.81
C ALA A 555 -8.63 8.30 19.46
N HIS A 556 -8.83 9.08 18.40
CA HIS A 556 -9.06 8.55 17.05
C HIS A 556 -7.82 7.85 16.50
N ARG A 557 -6.63 8.46 16.68
CA ARG A 557 -5.35 7.85 16.30
C ARG A 557 -5.09 6.56 17.06
N ARG A 558 -5.29 6.58 18.38
CA ARG A 558 -5.16 5.40 19.25
C ARG A 558 -6.01 4.26 18.73
N ARG A 559 -7.29 4.52 18.43
CA ARG A 559 -8.19 3.50 17.87
C ARG A 559 -7.60 2.88 16.60
N PHE A 560 -7.15 3.72 15.67
CA PHE A 560 -6.58 3.26 14.40
C PHE A 560 -5.29 2.45 14.59
N LEU A 561 -4.31 2.95 15.36
CA LEU A 561 -3.06 2.23 15.62
C LEU A 561 -3.31 0.90 16.35
N THR A 562 -4.26 0.87 17.28
CA THR A 562 -4.66 -0.38 17.97
C THR A 562 -5.35 -1.35 17.02
N GLU A 563 -6.21 -0.86 16.10
CA GLU A 563 -6.86 -1.69 15.06
C GLU A 563 -5.86 -2.32 14.08
N GLN A 564 -4.74 -1.64 13.82
CA GLN A 564 -3.61 -2.13 13.03
C GLN A 564 -2.64 -3.03 13.84
N GLY A 565 -2.88 -3.19 15.14
CA GLY A 565 -2.11 -4.10 16.00
C GLY A 565 -0.91 -3.49 16.74
N TYR A 566 -0.69 -2.17 16.70
CA TYR A 566 0.40 -1.53 17.44
C TYR A 566 0.18 -1.61 18.97
N SER A 567 1.26 -1.88 19.72
CA SER A 567 1.25 -1.77 21.18
C SER A 567 1.07 -0.30 21.57
N TYR A 568 0.03 0.00 22.35
CA TYR A 568 -0.33 1.37 22.73
C TYR A 568 -0.50 1.52 24.23
N THR A 569 0.25 2.45 24.84
CA THR A 569 0.13 2.79 26.26
C THR A 569 -0.25 4.26 26.44
N ILE A 570 -0.90 4.58 27.56
CA ILE A 570 -1.24 5.95 27.94
C ILE A 570 -0.56 6.25 29.27
N SER A 571 0.22 7.32 29.31
CA SER A 571 0.85 7.84 30.51
C SER A 571 0.41 9.28 30.76
N SER A 572 0.47 9.70 32.03
CA SER A 572 0.25 11.09 32.43
C SER A 572 1.56 11.67 32.94
N ALA A 573 1.93 12.85 32.44
CA ALA A 573 3.16 13.55 32.82
C ALA A 573 2.92 14.68 33.82
#